data_AF-A0A7K2MNV7-F1
#
_entry.id   AF-A0A7K2MNV7-F1
#
_cell.length_a   1.000
_cell.length_b   1.000
_cell.length_c   1.000
_cell.angle_alpha   90.00
_cell.angle_beta   90.00
_cell.angle_gamma   90.00
#
_symmetry.space_group_name_H-M   'P 1'
#
loop_
_entity.id
_entity.type
_entity.pdbx_description
1 polymer ?
#
loop_
_entity_poly.entity_id
_entity_poly.type
_entity_poly.pdbx_seq_one_letter_code
_entity_poly.pdbx_strand_id
1 'polypeptide(L)'
;MITGLDHVQLTAPPGSEDTLRAFYAGVLGMTEIPKPPALAARGGCWFTAGTARLHLGVETTGFRPAHKAHPGLRVTGIDAYAARLTAHGTSVTWDDGLPGHRRFYCADPVGNRLEFLTPDGSAHH
;
A
#
# COMPACT_ATOMS: atom_id res chain seq x y z
N MET A 1 -20.41 -13.41 -12.77
CA MET A 1 -20.67 -12.93 -11.39
C MET A 1 -19.33 -12.65 -10.71
N ILE A 2 -19.22 -11.59 -9.92
CA ILE A 2 -18.00 -11.20 -9.20
C ILE A 2 -17.99 -11.89 -7.82
N THR A 3 -16.85 -12.44 -7.39
CA THR A 3 -16.73 -13.20 -6.11
C THR A 3 -15.89 -12.51 -5.03
N GLY A 4 -15.15 -11.46 -5.38
CA GLY A 4 -14.32 -10.71 -4.44
C GLY A 4 -13.29 -9.82 -5.13
N LEU A 5 -12.47 -9.16 -4.31
CA LEU A 5 -11.29 -8.43 -4.75
C LEU A 5 -10.09 -9.38 -4.74
N ASP A 6 -9.45 -9.58 -5.89
CA ASP A 6 -8.24 -10.41 -5.99
C ASP A 6 -6.98 -9.62 -5.64
N HIS A 7 -6.82 -8.41 -6.21
CA HIS A 7 -5.70 -7.52 -5.95
C HIS A 7 -6.05 -6.07 -6.28
N VAL A 8 -5.21 -5.13 -5.82
CA VAL A 8 -5.21 -3.75 -6.28
C VAL A 8 -3.92 -3.52 -7.09
N GLN A 9 -4.07 -2.90 -8.26
CA GLN A 9 -2.93 -2.46 -9.06
C GLN A 9 -2.65 -0.98 -8.80
N LEU A 10 -1.42 -0.67 -8.41
CA LEU A 10 -0.84 0.67 -8.43
C LEU A 10 0.18 0.74 -9.55
N THR A 11 0.45 1.94 -10.05
CA THR A 11 1.47 2.15 -11.07
C THR A 11 2.71 2.79 -10.45
N ALA A 12 3.84 2.58 -11.11
CA ALA A 12 5.11 3.18 -10.73
C ALA A 12 5.92 3.49 -12.00
N PRO A 13 6.86 4.46 -11.95
CA PRO A 13 7.72 4.75 -13.08
C PRO A 13 8.78 3.64 -13.25
N PRO A 14 9.39 3.50 -14.45
CA PRO A 14 10.47 2.54 -14.68
C PRO A 14 11.66 2.76 -13.72
N GLY A 15 12.26 1.68 -13.22
CA GLY A 15 13.45 1.72 -12.37
C GLY A 15 13.17 2.04 -10.90
N SER A 16 11.90 2.04 -10.48
CA SER A 16 11.50 2.29 -9.09
C SER A 16 11.46 1.03 -8.23
N GLU A 17 11.63 -0.16 -8.81
CA GLU A 17 11.38 -1.45 -8.15
C GLU A 17 12.17 -1.63 -6.86
N ASP A 18 13.45 -1.28 -6.83
CA ASP A 18 14.28 -1.47 -5.63
C ASP A 18 13.85 -0.53 -4.49
N THR A 19 13.50 0.71 -4.81
CA THR A 19 12.94 1.67 -3.83
C THR A 19 11.58 1.18 -3.32
N LEU A 20 10.75 0.62 -4.21
CA LEU A 20 9.46 0.04 -3.84
C LEU A 20 9.64 -1.21 -2.97
N ARG A 21 10.61 -2.09 -3.25
CA ARG A 21 10.94 -3.23 -2.37
C ARG A 21 11.41 -2.76 -1.00
N ALA A 22 12.29 -1.76 -0.94
CA ALA A 22 12.75 -1.19 0.31
C ALA A 22 11.59 -0.65 1.16
N PHE A 23 10.59 -0.05 0.52
CA PHE A 23 9.40 0.45 1.20
C PHE A 23 8.38 -0.64 1.54
N TYR A 24 7.84 -1.35 0.55
CA TYR A 24 6.77 -2.33 0.75
C TYR A 24 7.23 -3.55 1.55
N ALA A 25 8.44 -4.07 1.31
CA ALA A 25 8.97 -5.18 2.10
C ALA A 25 9.66 -4.69 3.38
N GLY A 26 10.55 -3.69 3.27
CA GLY A 26 11.33 -3.21 4.41
C GLY A 26 10.49 -2.40 5.42
N VAL A 27 9.80 -1.35 4.95
CA VAL A 27 9.05 -0.44 5.82
C VAL A 27 7.69 -1.03 6.20
N LEU A 28 6.86 -1.43 5.22
CA LEU A 28 5.52 -1.94 5.50
C LEU A 28 5.52 -3.39 6.03
N GLY A 29 6.59 -4.15 5.79
CA GLY A 29 6.69 -5.54 6.22
C GLY A 29 5.85 -6.50 5.39
N MET A 30 5.51 -6.15 4.15
CA MET A 30 4.83 -7.07 3.23
C MET A 30 5.82 -8.09 2.65
N THR A 31 5.31 -9.24 2.21
CA THR A 31 6.12 -10.26 1.54
C THR A 31 6.09 -10.02 0.03
N GLU A 32 7.26 -9.81 -0.59
CA GLU A 32 7.35 -9.83 -2.06
C GLU A 32 7.07 -11.25 -2.58
N ILE A 33 6.24 -11.36 -3.62
CA ILE A 33 5.94 -12.61 -4.29
C ILE A 33 6.43 -12.57 -5.74
N PRO A 34 6.92 -13.71 -6.28
CA PRO A 34 7.40 -13.74 -7.64
C PRO A 34 6.25 -13.48 -8.63
N LYS A 35 6.53 -12.64 -9.63
CA LYS A 35 5.63 -12.49 -10.76
C LYS A 35 5.63 -13.78 -11.60
N PRO A 36 4.51 -14.16 -12.23
CA PRO A 36 4.50 -15.20 -13.23
C PRO A 36 5.54 -14.94 -14.34
N PRO A 37 6.25 -15.95 -14.87
CA PRO A 37 7.30 -15.76 -15.86
C PRO A 37 6.86 -14.93 -17.07
N ALA A 38 5.61 -15.12 -17.54
CA ALA A 38 5.03 -14.38 -18.65
C ALA A 38 4.88 -12.86 -18.40
N LEU A 39 4.91 -12.42 -17.14
CA LEU A 39 4.78 -11.02 -16.74
C LEU A 39 6.10 -10.42 -16.24
N ALA A 40 7.13 -11.23 -16.02
CA ALA A 40 8.41 -10.79 -15.43
C ALA A 40 9.08 -9.70 -16.27
N ALA A 41 9.08 -9.83 -17.61
CA ALA A 41 9.68 -8.87 -18.53
C ALA A 41 9.06 -7.46 -18.49
N ARG A 42 7.90 -7.28 -17.85
CA ARG A 42 7.18 -5.99 -17.78
C ARG A 42 7.64 -5.09 -16.63
N GLY A 43 8.64 -5.49 -15.84
CA GLY A 43 9.09 -4.75 -14.65
C GLY A 43 8.05 -4.71 -13.52
N GLY A 44 8.38 -4.07 -12.41
CA GLY A 44 7.50 -3.97 -11.24
C GLY A 44 7.62 -5.13 -10.25
N CYS A 45 6.87 -5.06 -9.15
CA CYS A 45 6.97 -5.96 -8.01
C CYS A 45 5.60 -6.21 -7.37
N TRP A 46 5.39 -7.41 -6.82
CA TRP A 46 4.11 -7.84 -6.26
C TRP A 46 4.29 -8.15 -4.77
N PHE A 47 3.34 -7.74 -3.94
CA PHE A 47 3.42 -7.89 -2.49
C PHE A 47 2.13 -8.46 -1.91
N THR A 48 2.27 -9.23 -0.84
CA THR A 48 1.15 -9.77 -0.07
C THR A 48 1.33 -9.55 1.43
N ALA A 49 0.22 -9.33 2.14
CA ALA A 49 0.15 -9.32 3.59
C ALA A 49 -1.28 -9.70 4.05
N GLY A 50 -1.43 -10.83 4.73
CA GLY A 50 -2.74 -11.38 5.05
C GLY A 50 -3.56 -11.61 3.77
N THR A 51 -4.72 -10.95 3.66
CA THR A 51 -5.58 -11.00 2.46
C THR A 51 -5.28 -9.89 1.44
N ALA A 52 -4.41 -8.93 1.77
CA ALA A 52 -4.07 -7.84 0.87
C ALA A 52 -3.05 -8.30 -0.18
N ARG A 53 -3.35 -8.01 -1.46
CA ARG A 53 -2.44 -8.23 -2.60
C ARG A 53 -2.30 -6.95 -3.40
N LEU A 54 -1.06 -6.46 -3.51
CA LEU A 54 -0.74 -5.23 -4.24
C LEU A 54 0.19 -5.57 -5.40
N HIS A 55 -0.20 -5.19 -6.61
CA HIS A 55 0.62 -5.31 -7.80
C HIS A 55 1.11 -3.92 -8.20
N LEU A 56 2.43 -3.70 -8.16
CA LEU A 56 3.04 -2.45 -8.62
C LEU A 56 3.52 -2.64 -10.06
N GLY A 57 2.74 -2.13 -11.00
CA GLY A 57 3.02 -2.21 -12.43
C GLY A 57 3.86 -1.02 -12.91
N VAL A 58 4.84 -1.28 -13.77
CA VAL A 58 5.59 -0.20 -14.42
C VAL A 58 4.73 0.45 -15.50
N GLU A 59 4.52 1.75 -15.37
CA GLU A 59 3.90 2.61 -16.38
C GLU A 59 5.01 3.31 -17.16
N THR A 60 5.24 2.88 -18.41
CA THR A 60 6.42 3.30 -19.18
C THR A 60 6.34 4.74 -19.68
N THR A 61 5.13 5.28 -19.83
CA THR A 61 4.93 6.67 -20.27
C THR A 61 3.80 7.33 -19.46
N GLY A 62 4.01 8.58 -19.06
CA GLY A 62 2.97 9.37 -18.42
C GLY A 62 2.61 8.94 -16.99
N PHE A 63 3.51 8.26 -16.27
CA PHE A 63 3.31 7.96 -14.86
C PHE A 63 2.92 9.23 -14.08
N ARG A 64 1.84 9.11 -13.31
CA ARG A 64 1.38 10.13 -12.35
C ARG A 64 0.95 9.43 -11.07
N PRO A 65 1.47 9.84 -9.90
CA PRO A 65 1.07 9.25 -8.64
C PRO A 65 -0.43 9.40 -8.36
N ALA A 66 -1.04 8.33 -7.85
CA ALA A 66 -2.43 8.34 -7.43
C ALA A 66 -2.57 9.02 -6.06
N HIS A 67 -2.79 10.34 -6.05
CA HIS A 67 -2.93 11.11 -4.80
C HIS A 67 -4.30 10.95 -4.11
N LYS A 68 -5.30 10.43 -4.83
CA LYS A 68 -6.67 10.23 -4.32
C LYS A 68 -7.11 8.78 -4.32
N ALA A 69 -6.98 8.06 -5.43
CA ALA A 69 -7.25 6.62 -5.46
C ALA A 69 -6.15 5.89 -4.66
N HIS A 70 -6.55 4.99 -3.77
CA HIS A 70 -5.62 4.26 -2.91
C HIS A 70 -6.23 2.92 -2.45
N PRO A 71 -5.40 1.91 -2.13
CA PRO A 71 -5.83 0.79 -1.32
C PRO A 71 -5.99 1.21 0.14
N GLY A 72 -7.08 0.75 0.77
CA GLY A 72 -7.28 0.80 2.23
C GLY A 72 -6.82 -0.51 2.87
N LEU A 73 -5.76 -0.44 3.67
CA LEU A 73 -5.08 -1.59 4.26
C LEU A 73 -5.42 -1.71 5.73
N ARG A 74 -6.12 -2.78 6.11
CA ARG A 74 -6.41 -3.04 7.53
C ARG A 74 -5.14 -3.42 8.28
N VAL A 75 -4.94 -2.80 9.43
CA VAL A 75 -3.79 -3.05 10.31
C VAL A 75 -4.23 -3.29 11.76
N THR A 76 -3.38 -3.99 12.50
CA THR A 76 -3.45 -4.09 13.96
C THR A 76 -2.38 -3.20 14.58
N GLY A 77 -2.62 -2.68 15.79
CA GLY A 77 -1.66 -1.81 16.47
C GLY A 77 -1.31 -0.55 15.67
N ILE A 78 -2.33 0.17 15.18
CA ILE A 78 -2.17 1.27 14.20
C ILE A 78 -1.18 2.36 14.67
N ASP A 79 -1.11 2.65 15.97
CA ASP A 79 -0.11 3.57 16.54
C ASP A 79 1.32 3.10 16.35
N ALA A 80 1.58 1.84 16.73
CA ALA A 80 2.89 1.24 16.61
C ALA A 80 3.29 1.12 15.13
N TYR A 81 2.31 0.85 14.26
CA TYR A 81 2.53 0.80 12.82
C TYR A 81 2.87 2.18 12.24
N ALA A 82 2.13 3.23 12.61
CA ALA A 82 2.45 4.60 12.24
C ALA A 82 3.85 5.03 12.74
N ALA A 83 4.17 4.73 14.01
CA ALA A 83 5.48 5.01 14.59
C ALA A 83 6.62 4.29 13.85
N ARG A 84 6.42 3.02 13.46
CA ARG A 84 7.36 2.28 12.61
C ARG A 84 7.59 3.02 11.28
N LEU A 85 6.53 3.41 10.58
CA LEU A 85 6.64 4.12 9.30
C LEU A 85 7.43 5.44 9.46
N THR A 86 7.13 6.21 10.51
CA THR A 86 7.86 7.46 10.81
C THR A 86 9.33 7.21 11.17
N ALA A 87 9.65 6.15 11.92
CA ALA A 87 11.03 5.79 12.23
C ALA A 87 11.86 5.42 10.99
N HIS A 88 11.21 4.96 9.93
CA HIS A 88 11.81 4.73 8.61
C HIS A 88 11.74 5.96 7.68
N GLY A 89 11.40 7.14 8.21
CA GLY A 89 11.37 8.39 7.45
C GLY A 89 10.11 8.60 6.60
N THR A 90 9.06 7.81 6.79
CA THR A 90 7.78 7.98 6.08
C THR A 90 6.87 8.92 6.85
N SER A 91 6.46 10.03 6.22
CA SER A 91 5.46 10.94 6.77
C SER A 91 4.08 10.27 6.82
N VAL A 92 3.42 10.38 7.96
CA VAL A 92 2.05 9.90 8.17
C VAL A 92 1.11 11.07 8.45
N THR A 93 -0.10 11.01 7.89
CA THR A 93 -1.15 12.01 8.10
C THR A 93 -2.36 11.33 8.70
N TRP A 94 -2.62 11.58 9.99
CA TRP A 94 -3.83 11.10 10.67
C TRP A 94 -5.08 11.78 10.14
N ASP A 95 -6.19 11.05 10.11
CA ASP A 95 -7.48 11.55 9.64
C ASP A 95 -8.63 10.98 10.50
N ASP A 96 -9.34 11.88 11.18
CA ASP A 96 -10.48 11.57 12.04
C ASP A 96 -11.83 11.72 11.30
N GLY A 97 -11.80 11.83 9.97
CA GLY A 97 -12.97 12.08 9.13
C GLY A 97 -13.81 10.84 8.81
N LEU A 98 -13.41 9.65 9.27
CA LEU A 98 -14.14 8.40 9.07
C LEU A 98 -14.66 7.85 10.42
N PRO A 99 -15.95 8.00 10.71
CA PRO A 99 -16.54 7.43 11.92
C PRO A 99 -16.33 5.91 12.05
N GLY A 100 -16.12 5.44 13.28
CA GLY A 100 -15.95 4.01 13.60
C GLY A 100 -14.57 3.44 13.23
N HIS A 101 -13.66 4.27 12.74
CA HIS A 101 -12.33 3.86 12.34
C HIS A 101 -11.30 4.87 12.77
N ARG A 102 -10.15 4.33 13.16
CA ARG A 102 -8.93 5.11 13.25
C ARG A 102 -8.08 4.85 12.02
N ARG A 103 -7.59 5.90 11.37
CA ARG A 103 -6.83 5.78 10.14
C ARG A 103 -5.75 6.85 9.97
N PHE A 104 -4.76 6.53 9.15
CA PHE A 104 -3.81 7.49 8.63
C PHE A 104 -3.49 7.20 7.16
N TYR A 105 -2.90 8.19 6.50
CA TYR A 105 -2.39 8.08 5.14
C TYR A 105 -0.88 8.25 5.10
N CYS A 106 -0.23 7.62 4.14
CA CYS A 106 1.11 7.98 3.71
C CYS A 106 1.21 7.92 2.18
N ALA A 107 2.31 8.44 1.65
CA ALA A 107 2.70 8.19 0.26
C ALA A 107 3.73 7.05 0.22
N ASP A 108 3.67 6.22 -0.81
CA ASP A 108 4.78 5.36 -1.18
C ASP A 108 5.94 6.20 -1.79
N PRO A 109 7.12 5.60 -2.06
CA PRO A 109 8.27 6.35 -2.58
C PRO A 109 8.07 7.01 -3.94
N VAL A 110 7.03 6.64 -4.68
CA VAL A 110 6.71 7.21 -6.00
C VAL A 110 5.49 8.15 -5.93
N GLY A 111 4.96 8.39 -4.73
CA GLY A 111 3.91 9.36 -4.45
C GLY A 111 2.48 8.81 -4.44
N ASN A 112 2.28 7.50 -4.62
CA ASN A 112 0.95 6.91 -4.54
C ASN A 112 0.46 6.93 -3.09
N ARG A 113 -0.79 7.32 -2.89
CA ARG A 113 -1.41 7.32 -1.57
C ARG A 113 -1.71 5.89 -1.12
N LEU A 114 -1.45 5.61 0.15
CA LEU A 114 -1.89 4.42 0.88
C LEU A 114 -2.70 4.86 2.10
N GLU A 115 -3.74 4.10 2.45
CA GLU A 115 -4.49 4.27 3.70
C GLU A 115 -4.27 3.06 4.59
N PHE A 116 -4.08 3.31 5.89
CA PHE A 116 -4.02 2.28 6.91
C PHE A 116 -5.11 2.55 7.93
N LEU A 117 -5.90 1.54 8.26
CA LEU A 117 -7.06 1.70 9.13
C LEU A 117 -7.30 0.51 10.05
N THR A 118 -7.90 0.79 11.20
CA THR A 118 -8.38 -0.21 12.15
C THR A 118 -9.71 0.27 12.74
N PRO A 119 -10.67 -0.63 13.06
CA PRO A 119 -11.86 -0.24 13.81
C PRO A 119 -11.46 0.38 15.15
N ASP A 120 -12.08 1.50 15.54
CA ASP A 120 -11.76 2.21 16.79
C ASP A 120 -12.46 1.61 18.03
N GLY A 121 -13.17 0.49 17.86
CA GLY A 121 -13.94 -0.15 18.93
C GLY A 121 -15.28 0.52 19.23
N SER A 122 -15.60 1.66 18.60
CA SER A 122 -16.95 2.23 18.58
C SER A 122 -17.82 1.45 17.59
N ALA A 123 -18.09 0.18 17.93
CA ALA A 123 -19.13 -0.55 17.25
C ALA A 123 -20.45 0.18 17.53
N HIS A 124 -20.99 0.83 16.51
CA HIS A 124 -22.43 1.08 16.47
C HIS A 124 -23.11 -0.29 16.48
N HIS A 125 -23.64 -0.65 17.65
CA HIS A 125 -24.76 -1.58 17.78
C HIS A 125 -25.96 -1.08 16.99
#